data_AF-A0A2V8QBI7-F1
#
_entry.id   AF-A0A2V8QBI7-F1
#
_cell.length_a   1.000
_cell.length_b   1.000
_cell.length_c   1.000
_cell.angle_alpha   90.00
_cell.angle_beta   90.00
_cell.angle_gamma   90.00
#
_symmetry.space_group_name_H-M   'P 1'
#
loop_
_entity.id
_entity.type
_entity.pdbx_description
1 polymer ?
#
loop_
_entity_poly.entity_id
_entity_poly.type
_entity_poly.pdbx_seq_one_letter_code
_entity_poly.pdbx_strand_id
1 'polypeptide(L)'
;MQERELFGFFVTGLSVLESIAYSVFALCSMVNAQAFAMQNAQDRRRVSLAETEKRLLANFPGEQLTSDFRSCFADTEFQQWKDIRNTLAHRTSPRRLYRQTVSVGAPNTSITSWAAEWPDFGLSLATSTTVDRRIWSANWTSEFLKAANKFGRHHL
;
A
#
# COMPACT_ATOMS: atom_id res chain seq x y z
N MET A 1 15.66 -5.56 -14.30
CA MET A 1 14.31 -6.04 -14.70
C MET A 1 13.53 -6.47 -13.46
N GLN A 2 14.02 -7.45 -12.70
CA GLN A 2 13.36 -7.97 -11.48
C GLN A 2 12.95 -6.89 -10.44
N GLU A 3 13.81 -5.94 -10.09
CA GLU A 3 13.44 -4.87 -9.12
C GLU A 3 12.32 -3.96 -9.63
N ARG A 4 12.28 -3.69 -10.93
CA ARG A 4 11.22 -2.89 -11.56
C ARG A 4 9.89 -3.65 -11.52
N GLU A 5 9.90 -4.95 -11.78
CA GLU A 5 8.70 -5.78 -11.70
C GLU A 5 8.19 -5.91 -10.26
N LEU A 6 9.10 -6.10 -9.30
CA LEU A 6 8.74 -6.11 -7.87
C LEU A 6 8.18 -4.76 -7.43
N PHE A 7 8.81 -3.66 -7.84
CA PHE A 7 8.30 -2.32 -7.57
C PHE A 7 6.90 -2.14 -8.15
N GLY A 8 6.68 -2.56 -9.40
CA GLY A 8 5.37 -2.55 -10.05
C GLY A 8 4.34 -3.37 -9.27
N PHE A 9 4.69 -4.56 -8.80
CA PHE A 9 3.82 -5.41 -7.99
C PHE A 9 3.39 -4.71 -6.68
N PHE A 10 4.36 -4.22 -5.90
CA PHE A 10 4.05 -3.58 -4.62
C PHE A 10 3.33 -2.23 -4.80
N VAL A 11 3.65 -1.45 -5.83
CA VAL A 11 2.90 -0.22 -6.13
C VAL A 11 1.46 -0.56 -6.50
N THR A 12 1.26 -1.51 -7.41
CA THR A 12 -0.09 -1.85 -7.90
C THR A 12 -0.98 -2.36 -6.77
N GLY A 13 -0.48 -3.22 -5.88
CA GLY A 13 -1.30 -3.70 -4.76
C GLY A 13 -1.62 -2.64 -3.71
N LEU A 14 -0.72 -1.67 -3.45
CA LEU A 14 -1.08 -0.50 -2.64
C LEU A 14 -2.15 0.36 -3.32
N SER A 15 -2.05 0.54 -4.64
CA SER A 15 -3.05 1.30 -5.40
C SER A 15 -4.44 0.64 -5.38
N VAL A 16 -4.54 -0.68 -5.26
CA VAL A 16 -5.82 -1.37 -5.02
C VAL A 16 -6.42 -0.93 -3.68
N LEU A 17 -5.64 -0.92 -2.60
CA LEU A 17 -6.11 -0.47 -1.29
C LEU A 17 -6.50 1.02 -1.31
N GLU A 18 -5.73 1.87 -1.96
CA GLU A 18 -6.06 3.28 -2.15
C GLU A 18 -7.36 3.47 -2.94
N SER A 19 -7.60 2.64 -3.96
CA SER A 19 -8.84 2.67 -4.75
C SER A 19 -10.05 2.24 -3.90
N ILE A 20 -9.88 1.26 -3.02
CA ILE A 20 -10.90 0.85 -2.05
C ILE A 20 -11.19 1.99 -1.08
N ALA A 21 -10.16 2.62 -0.51
CA ALA A 21 -10.32 3.77 0.37
C ALA A 21 -11.07 4.91 -0.29
N TYR A 22 -10.77 5.19 -1.56
CA TYR A 22 -11.49 6.19 -2.34
C TYR A 22 -12.96 5.83 -2.56
N SER A 23 -13.24 4.57 -2.92
CA SER A 23 -14.59 4.07 -3.17
C SER A 23 -15.46 4.07 -1.89
N VAL A 24 -14.88 3.63 -0.77
CA VAL A 24 -15.54 3.66 0.55
C VAL A 24 -15.79 5.10 0.99
N PHE A 25 -14.83 6.01 0.80
CA PHE A 25 -15.03 7.42 1.12
C PHE A 25 -16.17 8.03 0.30
N ALA A 26 -16.28 7.67 -0.98
CA ALA A 26 -17.39 8.08 -1.82
C ALA A 26 -18.73 7.52 -1.35
N LEU A 27 -18.77 6.24 -0.97
CA LEU A 27 -19.97 5.61 -0.38
C LEU A 27 -20.40 6.34 0.89
N CYS A 28 -19.47 6.65 1.80
CA CYS A 28 -19.76 7.41 3.00
C CYS A 28 -20.17 8.87 2.69
N SER A 29 -19.64 9.48 1.62
CA SER A 29 -20.06 10.81 1.15
C SER A 29 -21.50 10.84 0.68
N MET A 30 -22.04 9.72 0.17
CA MET A 30 -23.46 9.64 -0.22
C MET A 30 -24.38 9.68 1.01
N VAL A 31 -23.92 9.14 2.14
CA VAL A 31 -24.66 9.11 3.41
C VAL A 31 -24.48 10.42 4.20
N ASN A 32 -23.23 10.90 4.30
CA ASN A 32 -22.87 12.11 5.05
C ASN A 32 -21.79 12.91 4.31
N ALA A 33 -22.23 13.73 3.35
CA ALA A 33 -21.35 14.58 2.54
C ALA A 33 -20.59 15.64 3.34
N GLN A 34 -21.07 16.04 4.53
CA GLN A 34 -20.39 17.03 5.36
C GLN A 34 -19.17 16.42 6.06
N ALA A 35 -19.29 15.19 6.55
CA ALA A 35 -18.19 14.47 7.17
C ALA A 35 -17.18 13.93 6.13
N PHE A 36 -17.67 13.56 4.95
CA PHE A 36 -16.91 12.97 3.84
C PHE A 36 -17.03 13.84 2.59
N ALA A 37 -16.36 15.00 2.58
CA ALA A 37 -16.45 15.92 1.45
C ALA A 37 -15.72 15.38 0.19
N MET A 38 -16.40 15.42 -0.97
CA MET A 38 -15.81 15.07 -2.28
C MET A 38 -16.19 16.05 -3.41
N GLN A 39 -16.67 17.24 -3.05
CA GLN A 39 -17.33 18.17 -3.97
C GLN A 39 -16.37 18.77 -5.01
N ASN A 40 -15.17 19.16 -4.57
CA ASN A 40 -14.17 19.76 -5.45
C ASN A 40 -12.94 18.86 -5.64
N ALA A 41 -12.05 19.26 -6.57
CA ALA A 41 -10.85 18.49 -6.90
C ALA A 41 -9.84 18.42 -5.74
N GLN A 42 -9.81 19.44 -4.87
CA GLN A 42 -8.92 19.43 -3.70
C GLN A 42 -9.40 18.41 -2.66
N ASP A 43 -10.71 18.32 -2.43
CA ASP A 43 -11.31 17.34 -1.52
C ASP A 43 -11.01 15.91 -1.99
N ARG A 44 -11.25 15.62 -3.29
CA ARG A 44 -10.96 14.30 -3.86
C ARG A 44 -9.49 13.89 -3.75
N ARG A 45 -8.56 14.85 -3.85
CA ARG A 45 -7.11 14.61 -3.70
C ARG A 45 -6.68 14.35 -2.25
N ARG A 46 -7.48 14.76 -1.26
CA ARG A 46 -7.18 14.53 0.16
C ARG A 46 -7.58 13.14 0.63
N VAL A 47 -8.40 12.44 -0.16
CA VAL A 47 -8.80 11.06 0.15
C VAL A 47 -7.57 10.17 0.12
N SER A 48 -7.33 9.51 1.25
CA SER A 48 -6.21 8.59 1.45
C SER A 48 -6.66 7.51 2.43
N LEU A 49 -5.95 6.40 2.45
CA LEU A 49 -6.14 5.31 3.40
C LEU A 49 -6.30 5.81 4.85
N ALA A 50 -5.36 6.65 5.32
CA ALA A 50 -5.37 7.21 6.67
C ALA A 50 -6.53 8.19 6.93
N GLU A 51 -6.85 9.06 5.97
CA GLU A 51 -7.98 9.98 6.12
C GLU A 51 -9.31 9.22 6.12
N THR A 52 -9.47 8.20 5.29
CA THR A 52 -10.67 7.34 5.27
C THR A 52 -10.86 6.64 6.62
N GLU A 53 -9.82 6.02 7.17
CA GLU A 53 -9.87 5.38 8.51
C GLU A 53 -10.28 6.38 9.59
N LYS A 54 -9.63 7.55 9.63
CA LYS A 54 -9.93 8.60 10.61
C LYS A 54 -11.40 9.06 10.53
N ARG A 55 -11.93 9.25 9.33
CA ARG A 55 -13.32 9.69 9.14
C ARG A 55 -14.34 8.61 9.48
N LEU A 56 -14.04 7.35 9.12
CA LEU A 56 -14.83 6.19 9.51
C LEU A 56 -14.90 6.06 11.04
N LEU A 57 -13.77 6.20 11.73
CA LEU A 57 -13.74 6.17 13.19
C LEU A 57 -14.58 7.26 13.85
N ALA A 58 -14.56 8.46 13.27
CA ALA A 58 -15.29 9.59 13.84
C ALA A 58 -16.81 9.51 13.60
N ASN A 59 -17.26 8.92 12.49
CA ASN A 59 -18.66 9.02 12.05
C ASN A 59 -19.40 7.68 12.02
N PHE A 60 -18.67 6.58 11.87
CA PHE A 60 -19.22 5.23 11.76
C PHE A 60 -18.43 4.21 12.64
N PRO A 61 -18.18 4.49 13.94
CA PRO A 61 -17.31 3.66 14.77
C PRO A 61 -17.78 2.20 14.94
N GLY A 62 -19.09 1.96 14.84
CA GLY A 62 -19.69 0.61 14.97
C GLY A 62 -19.79 -0.18 13.66
N GLU A 63 -19.42 0.42 12.52
CA GLU A 63 -19.51 -0.25 11.23
C GLU A 63 -18.32 -1.16 10.98
N GLN A 64 -18.58 -2.28 10.30
CA GLN A 64 -17.55 -3.27 9.98
C GLN A 64 -16.42 -2.68 9.12
N LEU A 65 -16.73 -1.72 8.24
CA LEU A 65 -15.72 -0.98 7.47
C LEU A 65 -14.67 -0.34 8.40
N THR A 66 -15.10 0.20 9.52
CA THR A 66 -14.21 0.89 10.46
C THR A 66 -13.27 -0.10 11.15
N SER A 67 -13.76 -1.26 11.57
CA SER A 67 -12.91 -2.31 12.15
C SER A 67 -11.96 -2.92 11.13
N ASP A 68 -12.40 -3.09 9.88
CA ASP A 68 -11.61 -3.72 8.83
C ASP A 68 -10.46 -2.80 8.38
N PHE A 69 -10.71 -1.49 8.24
CA PHE A 69 -9.65 -0.52 7.93
C PHE A 69 -8.57 -0.49 9.03
N ARG A 70 -8.99 -0.43 10.30
CA ARG A 70 -8.06 -0.48 11.43
C ARG A 70 -7.23 -1.76 11.45
N SER A 71 -7.88 -2.89 11.24
CA SER A 71 -7.23 -4.20 11.27
C SER A 71 -6.22 -4.35 10.13
N CYS A 72 -6.59 -3.92 8.92
CA CYS A 72 -5.70 -3.92 7.75
C CYS A 72 -4.46 -3.03 7.98
N PHE A 73 -4.59 -1.90 8.66
CA PHE A 73 -3.44 -1.00 8.87
C PHE A 73 -2.56 -1.44 10.04
N ALA A 74 -3.14 -2.13 11.02
CA ALA A 74 -2.38 -2.79 12.08
C ALA A 74 -1.68 -4.08 11.60
N ASP A 75 -2.09 -4.60 10.44
CA ASP A 75 -1.54 -5.80 9.83
C ASP A 75 -0.05 -5.63 9.50
N THR A 76 0.76 -6.61 9.90
CA THR A 76 2.23 -6.55 9.73
C THR A 76 2.57 -6.57 8.24
N GLU A 77 1.80 -7.30 7.45
CA GLU A 77 1.97 -7.44 6.02
C GLU A 77 1.70 -6.13 5.30
N PHE A 78 0.77 -5.30 5.78
CA PHE A 78 0.54 -3.95 5.24
C PHE A 78 1.74 -3.02 5.49
N GLN A 79 2.29 -3.03 6.70
CA GLN A 79 3.47 -2.20 7.02
C GLN A 79 4.69 -2.65 6.20
N GLN A 80 4.93 -3.96 6.12
CA GLN A 80 5.98 -4.52 5.27
C GLN A 80 5.79 -4.10 3.81
N TRP A 81 4.56 -4.12 3.29
CA TRP A 81 4.26 -3.69 1.93
C TRP A 81 4.69 -2.24 1.68
N LYS A 82 4.34 -1.32 2.60
CA LYS A 82 4.74 0.09 2.52
C LYS A 82 6.25 0.25 2.54
N ASP A 83 6.94 -0.45 3.43
CA ASP A 83 8.39 -0.30 3.60
C ASP A 83 9.18 -0.86 2.41
N ILE A 84 8.72 -1.99 1.86
CA ILE A 84 9.29 -2.57 0.62
C ILE A 84 9.09 -1.59 -0.54
N ARG A 85 7.87 -1.05 -0.72
CA ARG A 85 7.60 -0.06 -1.78
C ARG A 85 8.49 1.17 -1.63
N ASN A 86 8.65 1.71 -0.42
CA ASN A 86 9.48 2.88 -0.17
C ASN A 86 10.95 2.61 -0.51
N THR A 87 11.47 1.46 -0.07
CA THR A 87 12.84 1.03 -0.38
C THR A 87 13.06 0.88 -1.88
N LEU A 88 12.15 0.21 -2.57
CA LEU A 88 12.21 0.04 -4.02
C LEU A 88 12.07 1.37 -4.77
N ALA A 89 11.22 2.30 -4.30
CA ALA A 89 11.10 3.64 -4.88
C ALA A 89 12.42 4.42 -4.80
N HIS A 90 13.11 4.36 -3.66
CA HIS A 90 14.41 5.00 -3.48
C HIS A 90 15.51 4.38 -4.36
N ARG A 91 15.45 3.07 -4.61
CA ARG A 91 16.42 2.35 -5.45
C ARG A 91 16.17 2.53 -6.95
N THR A 92 14.90 2.60 -7.35
CA THR A 92 14.50 2.79 -8.76
C THR A 92 14.57 4.24 -9.21
N SER A 93 14.58 5.20 -8.28
CA SER A 93 14.87 6.61 -8.58
C SER A 93 16.35 6.75 -8.91
N PRO A 94 16.73 7.21 -10.13
CA PRO A 94 18.12 7.38 -10.47
C PRO A 94 18.76 8.40 -9.51
N ARG A 95 19.68 7.95 -8.65
CA ARG A 95 20.67 8.87 -8.08
C ARG A 95 21.33 9.54 -9.28
N ARG A 96 21.31 10.88 -9.36
CA ARG A 96 22.18 11.62 -10.27
C ARG A 96 23.61 11.17 -9.97
N LEU A 97 24.13 10.22 -10.73
CA LEU A 97 25.50 9.74 -10.61
C LEU A 97 26.37 10.88 -11.14
N TYR A 98 26.84 11.74 -10.24
CA TYR A 98 28.06 12.50 -10.51
C TYR A 98 29.17 11.47 -10.63
N ARG A 99 29.49 11.08 -11.87
CA ARG A 99 30.57 10.15 -12.19
C ARG A 99 31.89 10.85 -11.87
N GLN A 100 32.34 10.75 -10.61
CA GLN A 100 33.73 11.01 -10.26
C GLN A 100 34.47 9.68 -10.42
N THR A 101 35.14 9.52 -11.56
CA THR A 101 36.05 8.39 -11.80
C THR A 101 37.28 8.57 -10.91
N VAL A 102 37.31 7.88 -9.77
CA VAL A 102 38.54 7.68 -9.00
C VAL A 102 39.02 6.28 -9.31
N SER A 103 40.08 6.17 -10.11
CA SER A 103 40.82 4.92 -10.31
C SER A 103 41.81 4.78 -9.17
N VAL A 104 41.57 3.83 -8.26
CA VAL A 104 42.62 3.26 -7.42
C VAL A 104 42.41 1.75 -7.39
N GLY A 105 43.41 1.03 -7.88
CA GLY A 105 43.39 -0.42 -8.03
C GLY A 105 43.17 -1.14 -6.71
N ALA A 106 42.08 -1.90 -6.64
CA ALA A 106 41.91 -3.05 -5.78
C ALA A 106 41.04 -4.05 -6.55
N PRO A 107 41.31 -5.37 -6.48
CA PRO A 107 40.45 -6.35 -7.14
C PRO A 107 39.09 -6.30 -6.45
N ASN A 108 38.15 -5.66 -7.13
CA ASN A 108 36.77 -5.60 -6.67
C ASN A 108 36.22 -7.02 -6.82
N THR A 109 36.21 -7.78 -5.72
CA THR A 109 35.46 -9.01 -5.64
C THR A 109 34.01 -8.62 -5.91
N SER A 110 33.59 -8.81 -7.15
CA SER A 110 32.22 -8.63 -7.57
C SER A 110 31.39 -9.56 -6.71
N ILE A 111 30.77 -9.04 -5.64
CA ILE A 111 29.75 -9.76 -4.89
C ILE A 111 28.53 -9.78 -5.82
N THR A 112 28.58 -10.66 -6.81
CA THR A 112 27.42 -11.17 -7.54
C THR A 112 26.80 -12.26 -6.67
N SER A 113 26.25 -11.88 -5.52
CA SER A 113 25.32 -12.72 -4.78
C SER A 113 24.04 -11.93 -4.56
N TRP A 114 23.24 -11.84 -5.62
CA TRP A 114 21.82 -11.48 -5.60
C TRP A 114 20.95 -12.45 -4.77
N ALA A 115 21.59 -13.44 -4.12
CA ALA A 115 21.02 -14.39 -3.17
C ALA A 115 21.31 -14.05 -1.69
N ALA A 116 22.04 -12.97 -1.40
CA ALA A 116 22.18 -12.49 -0.03
C ALA A 116 20.92 -11.71 0.33
N GLU A 117 20.02 -12.37 1.07
CA GLU A 117 19.04 -11.85 2.03
C GLU A 117 18.83 -10.33 1.99
N TRP A 118 17.58 -9.86 1.85
CA TRP A 118 17.26 -8.47 2.21
C TRP A 118 17.35 -8.35 3.74
N PRO A 119 18.49 -7.97 4.35
CA PRO A 119 18.69 -8.14 5.78
C PRO A 119 17.80 -7.17 6.56
N ASP A 120 17.48 -6.03 5.94
CA ASP A 120 16.59 -5.00 6.47
C ASP A 120 15.11 -5.42 6.54
N PHE A 121 14.71 -6.47 5.81
CA PHE A 121 13.31 -6.90 5.69
C PHE A 121 13.04 -8.35 6.06
N GLY A 122 14.08 -9.16 6.32
CA GLY A 122 13.92 -10.59 6.63
C GLY A 122 13.26 -11.40 5.51
N LEU A 123 13.19 -10.86 4.28
CA LEU A 123 12.55 -11.49 3.14
C LEU A 123 13.62 -12.16 2.29
N SER A 124 13.66 -13.49 2.32
CA SER A 124 14.20 -14.24 1.19
C SER A 124 13.27 -13.99 0.01
N LEU A 125 13.79 -13.41 -1.08
CA LEU A 125 13.08 -13.24 -2.35
C LEU A 125 12.82 -14.62 -2.98
N ALA A 126 11.98 -15.40 -2.33
CA ALA A 126 11.50 -16.67 -2.83
C ALA A 126 10.23 -16.44 -3.66
N THR A 127 9.93 -17.37 -4.56
CA THR A 127 8.72 -17.37 -5.38
C THR A 127 7.44 -17.28 -4.55
N SER A 128 7.47 -17.66 -3.26
CA SER A 128 6.35 -17.54 -2.33
C SER A 128 6.01 -16.11 -1.93
N THR A 129 6.97 -15.17 -1.94
CA THR A 129 6.74 -13.81 -1.44
C THR A 129 5.63 -13.09 -2.20
N THR A 130 5.57 -13.20 -3.52
CA THR A 130 4.50 -12.55 -4.31
C THR A 130 3.17 -13.30 -4.18
N VAL A 131 3.19 -14.61 -4.00
CA VAL A 131 1.99 -15.44 -3.81
C VAL A 131 1.31 -15.07 -2.49
N ASP A 132 2.06 -15.06 -1.39
CA ASP A 132 1.51 -14.78 -0.05
C ASP A 132 0.95 -13.35 0.02
N ARG A 133 1.68 -12.37 -0.54
CA ARG A 133 1.21 -10.96 -0.61
C ARG A 133 -0.03 -10.81 -1.47
N ARG A 134 -0.13 -11.56 -2.57
CA ARG A 134 -1.31 -11.55 -3.42
C ARG A 134 -2.52 -12.14 -2.70
N ILE A 135 -2.35 -13.27 -2.00
CA ILE A 135 -3.41 -13.90 -1.19
C ILE A 135 -3.87 -12.92 -0.10
N TRP A 136 -2.94 -12.33 0.63
CA TRP A 136 -3.22 -11.34 1.65
C TRP A 136 -4.03 -10.15 1.10
N SER A 137 -3.62 -9.58 -0.04
CA SER A 137 -4.31 -8.44 -0.67
C SER A 137 -5.71 -8.82 -1.16
N ALA A 138 -5.86 -10.02 -1.73
CA ALA A 138 -7.15 -10.53 -2.18
C ALA A 138 -8.11 -10.75 -1.00
N ASN A 139 -7.62 -11.26 0.12
CA ASN A 139 -8.42 -11.44 1.34
C ASN A 139 -8.95 -10.10 1.85
N TRP A 140 -8.07 -9.11 2.04
CA TRP A 140 -8.50 -7.77 2.48
C TRP A 140 -9.45 -7.11 1.50
N THR A 141 -9.20 -7.22 0.20
CA THR A 141 -10.11 -6.69 -0.84
C THR A 141 -11.49 -7.32 -0.72
N SER A 142 -11.57 -8.63 -0.52
CA SER A 142 -12.83 -9.35 -0.33
C SER A 142 -13.58 -8.88 0.91
N GLU A 143 -12.89 -8.72 2.05
CA GLU A 143 -13.50 -8.23 3.29
C GLU A 143 -14.02 -6.81 3.14
N PHE A 144 -13.25 -5.90 2.52
CA PHE A 144 -13.71 -4.53 2.27
C PHE A 144 -14.94 -4.49 1.36
N LEU A 145 -15.01 -5.32 0.31
CA LEU A 145 -16.17 -5.37 -0.59
C LEU A 145 -17.41 -5.89 0.15
N LYS A 146 -17.27 -6.91 1.00
CA LYS A 146 -18.38 -7.42 1.83
C LYS A 146 -18.86 -6.35 2.81
N ALA A 147 -17.94 -5.70 3.52
CA ALA A 147 -18.24 -4.64 4.47
C ALA A 147 -18.90 -3.43 3.80
N ALA A 148 -18.41 -3.01 2.63
CA ALA A 148 -18.98 -1.91 1.85
C ALA A 148 -20.40 -2.24 1.36
N ASN A 149 -20.64 -3.47 0.86
CA ASN A 149 -21.98 -3.89 0.45
C ASN A 149 -22.96 -3.93 1.65
N LYS A 150 -22.50 -4.42 2.81
CA LYS A 150 -23.31 -4.41 4.04
C LYS A 150 -23.63 -2.99 4.50
N PHE A 151 -22.63 -2.10 4.50
CA PHE A 151 -22.81 -0.68 4.82
C PHE A 151 -23.81 -0.02 3.87
N GLY A 152 -23.65 -0.21 2.56
CA GLY A 152 -24.54 0.34 1.54
C GLY A 152 -26.00 -0.07 1.79
N ARG A 153 -26.26 -1.36 2.06
CA ARG A 153 -27.63 -1.85 2.37
C ARG A 153 -28.22 -1.30 3.67
N HIS A 154 -27.38 -0.88 4.61
CA HIS A 154 -27.83 -0.36 5.90
C HIS A 154 -28.12 1.14 5.86
N HIS A 155 -27.41 1.90 5.01
CA HIS A 155 -27.43 3.37 5.01
C HIS A 155 -27.97 4.03 3.72
N LEU A 156 -28.13 3.28 2.62
CA LEU A 156 -28.66 3.76 1.33
C LEU A 156 -29.90 2.96 0.93
#